data_AF-A0A2H3GVE6-F1
#
_entry.id   AF-A0A2H3GVE6-F1
#
_cell.length_a   1.000
_cell.length_b   1.000
_cell.length_c   1.000
_cell.angle_alpha   90.00
_cell.angle_beta   90.00
_cell.angle_gamma   90.00
#
_symmetry.space_group_name_H-M   'P 1'
#
loop_
_entity.id
_entity.type
_entity.pdbx_description
1 polymer ?
#
loop_
_entity_poly.entity_id
_entity_poly.type
_entity_poly.pdbx_seq_one_letter_code
_entity_poly.pdbx_strand_id
1 'polypeptide(L)'
;MLFYLATIIIHDFFRTSDDTKTVANPDFSISSTSSYLDLSPLYGNNVQEQEAVRNMKGGMLKPDNFSEHRLLGFPPGFCGLLITFNRFHNYVAGELERINGSGRFGPNPRLSREAAERKIDKDLFNTARLVTCGLYVNITSQNTQGRSSI
;
A
#
# COMPACT_ATOMS: atom_id res chain seq x y z
N MET A 1 -13.85 13.89 5.58
CA MET A 1 -13.38 12.89 4.60
C MET A 1 -12.35 13.45 3.63
N LEU A 2 -12.63 14.52 2.87
CA LEU A 2 -11.66 15.12 1.93
C LEU A 2 -10.31 15.48 2.58
N PHE A 3 -10.32 16.16 3.73
CA PHE A 3 -9.10 16.52 4.45
C PHE A 3 -8.29 15.31 4.91
N TYR A 4 -8.95 14.19 5.21
CA TYR A 4 -8.27 12.95 5.59
C TYR A 4 -7.51 12.35 4.42
N LEU A 5 -8.14 12.31 3.25
CA LEU A 5 -7.50 11.85 2.02
C LEU A 5 -6.34 12.77 1.60
N ALA A 6 -6.51 14.09 1.69
CA ALA A 6 -5.48 15.05 1.33
C ALA A 6 -4.21 14.88 2.18
N THR A 7 -4.33 14.63 3.49
CA THR A 7 -3.17 14.36 4.35
C THR A 7 -2.50 13.03 4.01
N ILE A 8 -3.26 11.99 3.65
CA ILE A 8 -2.65 10.73 3.17
C ILE A 8 -1.83 10.99 1.90
N ILE A 9 -2.36 11.75 0.94
CA ILE A 9 -1.63 12.11 -0.30
C ILE A 9 -0.34 12.87 0.03
N ILE A 10 -0.40 13.84 0.96
CA ILE A 10 0.78 14.59 1.39
C ILE A 10 1.82 13.65 2.01
N HIS A 11 1.41 12.69 2.84
CA HIS A 11 2.34 11.75 3.49
C HIS A 11 2.85 10.67 2.53
N ASP A 12 2.14 10.41 1.44
CA ASP A 12 2.58 9.54 0.35
C ASP A 12 3.70 10.21 -0.47
N PHE A 13 3.55 11.49 -0.82
CA PHE A 13 4.53 12.24 -1.63
C PHE A 13 5.69 12.84 -0.84
N PHE A 14 5.48 13.21 0.42
CA PHE A 14 6.45 13.98 1.19
C PHE A 14 6.91 13.25 2.45
N ARG A 15 8.14 12.75 2.37
CA ARG A 15 8.91 12.22 3.50
C ARG A 15 10.34 12.72 3.37
N THR A 16 10.75 13.63 4.24
CA THR A 16 12.13 14.14 4.29
C THR A 16 13.04 13.07 4.91
N SER A 17 14.21 12.84 4.34
CA SER A 17 15.17 11.84 4.85
C SER A 17 15.82 12.28 6.17
N ASP A 18 15.10 12.05 7.27
CA ASP A 18 15.60 12.13 8.66
C ASP A 18 14.64 11.47 9.68
N ASP A 19 13.58 10.82 9.21
CA ASP A 19 12.48 10.41 10.09
C ASP A 19 12.83 9.27 11.05
N THR A 20 13.91 8.53 10.78
CA THR A 20 14.40 7.44 11.63
C THR A 20 15.46 7.86 12.65
N LYS A 21 15.96 9.12 12.62
CA LYS A 21 17.06 9.62 13.49
C LYS A 21 18.30 8.71 13.56
N THR A 22 18.51 7.89 12.55
CA THR A 22 19.63 6.93 12.49
C THR A 22 20.89 7.52 11.85
N VAL A 23 20.75 8.66 11.17
CA VAL A 23 21.84 9.36 10.48
C VAL A 23 22.21 10.60 11.28
N ALA A 24 23.48 10.76 11.65
CA ALA A 24 23.94 11.85 12.51
C ALA A 24 23.86 13.24 11.85
N ASN A 25 23.93 13.30 10.51
CA ASN A 25 23.79 14.51 9.69
C ASN A 25 22.86 14.21 8.50
N PRO A 26 21.54 14.24 8.69
CA PRO A 26 20.56 14.01 7.63
C PRO A 26 20.60 15.15 6.59
N ASP A 27 20.51 14.80 5.31
CA ASP A 27 20.29 15.78 4.24
C ASP A 27 18.79 16.00 4.06
N PHE A 28 18.29 17.17 4.45
CA PHE A 28 16.87 17.51 4.38
C PHE A 28 16.38 17.84 2.96
N SER A 29 17.29 17.89 1.97
CA SER A 29 16.92 18.10 0.56
C SER A 29 16.48 16.81 -0.14
N ILE A 30 16.73 15.65 0.49
CA ILE A 30 16.42 14.34 -0.07
C ILE A 30 15.08 13.83 0.50
N SER A 31 14.31 13.16 -0.36
CA SER A 31 13.08 12.49 0.04
C SER A 31 13.27 10.99 0.17
N SER A 32 12.74 10.39 1.24
CA SER A 32 12.78 8.94 1.50
C SER A 32 11.52 8.21 1.05
N THR A 33 10.62 8.88 0.33
CA THR A 33 9.45 8.25 -0.32
C THR A 33 9.61 8.21 -1.83
N SER A 34 8.82 7.34 -2.47
CA SER A 34 8.69 7.35 -3.92
C SER A 34 7.91 8.59 -4.36
N SER A 35 8.24 9.16 -5.52
CA SER A 35 7.46 10.26 -6.11
C SER A 35 6.20 9.77 -6.85
N TYR A 36 5.73 8.55 -6.58
CA TYR A 36 4.55 7.95 -7.21
C TYR A 36 3.38 7.88 -6.22
N LEU A 37 2.16 7.83 -6.73
CA LEU A 37 0.95 7.53 -5.93
C LEU A 37 0.83 6.02 -5.71
N ASP A 38 1.72 5.48 -4.87
CA ASP A 38 1.84 4.05 -4.63
C ASP A 38 1.29 3.61 -3.26
N LEU A 39 0.62 4.53 -2.57
CA LEU A 39 0.00 4.33 -1.26
C LEU A 39 1.01 3.83 -0.23
N SER A 40 2.21 4.42 -0.25
CA SER A 40 3.30 4.13 0.68
C SER A 40 2.90 4.27 2.16
N PRO A 41 1.91 5.10 2.58
CA PRO A 41 1.50 5.09 3.98
C PRO A 41 0.90 3.75 4.45
N LEU A 42 0.31 2.99 3.53
CA LEU A 42 -0.18 1.64 3.80
C LEU A 42 0.94 0.61 3.64
N TYR A 43 1.67 0.65 2.53
CA TYR A 43 2.58 -0.43 2.12
C TYR A 43 4.04 -0.26 2.54
N GLY A 44 4.45 0.91 3.01
CA GLY A 44 5.85 1.23 3.29
C GLY A 44 6.63 1.69 2.06
N ASN A 45 7.81 2.26 2.32
CA ASN A 45 8.68 2.91 1.32
C ASN A 45 9.90 2.06 0.93
N ASN A 46 10.15 0.98 1.65
CA ASN A 46 11.22 0.03 1.38
C ASN A 46 10.74 -1.40 1.59
N VAL A 47 11.54 -2.38 1.17
CA VAL A 47 11.20 -3.80 1.24
C VAL A 47 10.95 -4.24 2.68
N GLN A 48 11.72 -3.71 3.63
CA GLN A 48 11.64 -4.06 5.04
C GLN A 48 10.31 -3.58 5.66
N GLU A 49 9.94 -2.32 5.42
CA GLU A 49 8.64 -1.76 5.83
C GLU A 49 7.47 -2.52 5.20
N GLN A 50 7.59 -2.87 3.92
CA GLN A 50 6.57 -3.62 3.20
C GLN A 50 6.40 -5.04 3.73
N GLU A 51 7.48 -5.74 4.04
CA GLU A 51 7.41 -7.06 4.67
C GLU A 51 6.85 -6.99 6.09
N ALA A 52 7.12 -5.90 6.83
CA ALA A 52 6.60 -5.72 8.18
C ALA A 52 5.07 -5.64 8.22
N VAL A 53 4.43 -5.10 7.19
CA VAL A 53 2.95 -5.01 7.10
C VAL A 53 2.29 -6.25 6.49
N ARG A 54 3.04 -7.11 5.80
CA ARG A 54 2.51 -8.30 5.13
C ARG A 54 2.26 -9.47 6.08
N ASN A 55 1.25 -10.27 5.77
CA ASN A 55 1.01 -11.57 6.42
C ASN A 55 1.84 -12.70 5.77
N MET A 56 2.48 -12.43 4.63
CA MET A 56 3.29 -13.37 3.85
C MET A 56 2.54 -14.65 3.44
N LYS A 57 1.19 -14.55 3.38
CA LYS A 57 0.28 -15.61 2.99
C LYS A 57 -0.88 -15.03 2.19
N GLY A 58 -1.22 -15.66 1.06
CA GLY A 58 -2.37 -15.29 0.23
C GLY A 58 -2.29 -13.89 -0.37
N GLY A 59 -1.09 -13.29 -0.41
CA GLY A 59 -0.88 -11.92 -0.81
C GLY A 59 -1.45 -10.88 0.16
N MET A 60 -1.81 -11.26 1.38
CA MET A 60 -2.53 -10.40 2.32
C MET A 60 -1.61 -9.52 3.17
N LEU A 61 -2.15 -8.39 3.59
CA LEU A 61 -1.64 -7.57 4.68
C LEU A 61 -2.11 -8.10 6.04
N LYS A 62 -1.35 -7.81 7.09
CA LYS A 62 -1.82 -8.00 8.47
C LYS A 62 -3.09 -7.18 8.68
N PRO A 63 -4.13 -7.74 9.33
CA PRO A 63 -5.40 -7.04 9.54
C PRO A 63 -5.20 -5.70 10.26
N ASP A 64 -5.88 -4.66 9.75
CA ASP A 64 -5.95 -3.33 10.36
C ASP A 64 -4.57 -2.70 10.65
N ASN A 65 -3.57 -3.01 9.82
CA ASN A 65 -2.19 -2.54 9.95
C ASN A 65 -1.80 -1.62 8.78
N PHE A 66 -0.88 -0.68 9.03
CA PHE A 66 -0.31 0.22 8.03
C PHE A 66 1.12 0.61 8.41
N SER A 67 1.90 1.11 7.46
CA SER A 67 3.34 1.36 7.65
C SER A 67 3.68 2.74 8.24
N GLU A 68 2.88 3.77 7.94
CA GLU A 68 3.23 5.15 8.28
C GLU A 68 2.95 5.49 9.74
N HIS A 69 4.00 5.51 10.55
CA HIS A 69 3.93 5.81 11.97
C HIS A 69 3.61 7.29 12.27
N ARG A 70 3.95 8.24 11.37
CA ARG A 70 3.72 9.68 11.61
C ARG A 70 2.24 10.02 11.72
N LEU A 71 1.37 9.22 11.10
CA LEU A 71 -0.09 9.42 11.13
C LEU A 71 -0.73 9.07 12.47
N LEU A 72 -0.03 8.39 13.38
CA LEU A 72 -0.54 8.04 14.71
C LEU A 72 -0.77 9.28 15.60
N GLY A 73 -0.08 10.39 15.34
CA GLY A 73 -0.27 11.67 16.03
C GLY A 73 -1.44 12.51 15.50
N PHE A 74 -2.07 12.09 14.41
CA PHE A 74 -3.17 12.82 13.78
C PHE A 74 -4.55 12.27 14.23
N PRO A 75 -5.64 13.02 14.03
CA PRO A 75 -7.01 12.55 14.28
C PRO A 75 -7.31 11.13 13.75
N PRO A 76 -8.14 10.32 14.44
CA PRO A 76 -8.33 8.90 14.09
C PRO A 76 -8.89 8.64 12.68
N GLY A 77 -9.46 9.65 12.03
CA GLY A 77 -9.99 9.56 10.66
C GLY A 77 -8.94 9.19 9.61
N PHE A 78 -7.67 9.57 9.78
CA PHE A 78 -6.60 9.19 8.84
C PHE A 78 -6.30 7.69 8.94
N CYS A 79 -6.12 7.18 10.16
CA CYS A 79 -5.88 5.76 10.43
C CYS A 79 -7.07 4.90 9.96
N GLY A 80 -8.30 5.35 10.20
CA GLY A 80 -9.51 4.64 9.74
C GLY A 80 -9.57 4.50 8.21
N LEU A 81 -9.13 5.52 7.46
CA LEU A 81 -9.10 5.44 6.00
C LEU A 81 -8.02 4.48 5.50
N LEU A 82 -6.84 4.45 6.12
CA LEU A 82 -5.79 3.46 5.81
C LEU A 82 -6.24 2.03 6.12
N ILE A 83 -6.92 1.82 7.25
CA ILE A 83 -7.53 0.52 7.59
C ILE A 83 -8.55 0.10 6.52
N THR A 84 -9.31 1.05 5.97
CA THR A 84 -10.25 0.74 4.89
C THR A 84 -9.53 0.27 3.63
N PHE A 85 -8.41 0.92 3.25
CA PHE A 85 -7.57 0.45 2.14
C PHE A 85 -6.89 -0.89 2.43
N ASN A 86 -6.46 -1.15 3.67
CA ASN A 86 -5.93 -2.46 4.09
C ASN A 86 -6.97 -3.57 3.85
N ARG A 87 -8.20 -3.36 4.35
CA ARG A 87 -9.29 -4.33 4.18
C ARG A 87 -9.65 -4.52 2.71
N PHE A 88 -9.67 -3.44 1.93
CA PHE A 88 -9.89 -3.51 0.49
C PHE A 88 -8.81 -4.32 -0.22
N HIS A 89 -7.53 -4.12 0.11
CA HIS A 89 -6.42 -4.91 -0.42
C HIS A 89 -6.63 -6.41 -0.13
N ASN A 90 -6.94 -6.76 1.11
CA ASN A 90 -7.16 -8.15 1.51
C ASN A 90 -8.36 -8.77 0.81
N TYR A 91 -9.45 -8.01 0.62
CA TYR A 91 -10.59 -8.43 -0.17
C TYR A 91 -10.19 -8.72 -1.63
N VAL A 92 -9.46 -7.81 -2.27
CA VAL A 92 -9.00 -7.97 -3.66
C VAL A 92 -8.06 -9.18 -3.78
N ALA A 93 -7.11 -9.35 -2.86
CA ALA A 93 -6.20 -10.50 -2.87
C ALA A 93 -6.98 -11.82 -2.80
N GLY A 94 -7.97 -11.91 -1.91
CA GLY A 94 -8.85 -13.08 -1.80
C GLY A 94 -9.68 -13.32 -3.07
N GLU A 95 -10.22 -12.28 -3.68
CA GLU A 95 -10.99 -12.42 -4.94
C GLU A 95 -10.11 -12.83 -6.12
N LEU A 96 -8.87 -12.32 -6.20
CA LEU A 96 -7.90 -12.72 -7.22
C LEU A 96 -7.54 -14.21 -7.10
N GLU A 97 -7.33 -14.69 -5.87
CA GLU A 97 -7.09 -16.10 -5.58
C GLU A 97 -8.33 -16.97 -5.88
N ARG A 98 -9.52 -16.50 -5.51
CA ARG A 98 -10.79 -17.22 -5.72
C ARG A 98 -11.14 -17.38 -7.19
N ILE A 99 -10.99 -16.32 -7.99
CA ILE A 99 -11.34 -16.34 -9.42
C ILE A 99 -10.26 -17.10 -10.21
N ASN A 100 -8.99 -16.74 -10.02
CA ASN A 100 -7.80 -17.33 -10.64
C ASN A 100 -8.00 -17.80 -12.11
N GLY A 101 -8.68 -16.99 -12.93
CA GLY A 101 -9.22 -17.44 -14.23
C GLY A 101 -8.17 -17.87 -15.25
N SER A 102 -6.92 -17.40 -15.11
CA SER A 102 -5.79 -17.78 -15.98
C SER A 102 -4.88 -18.85 -15.37
N GLY A 103 -5.21 -19.38 -14.18
CA GLY A 103 -4.34 -20.29 -13.42
C GLY A 103 -3.04 -19.65 -12.93
N ARG A 104 -2.88 -18.32 -13.08
CA ARG A 104 -1.67 -17.57 -12.75
C ARG A 104 -1.27 -17.70 -11.27
N PHE A 105 -2.24 -17.82 -10.38
CA PHE A 105 -2.04 -17.97 -8.93
C PHE A 105 -2.09 -19.44 -8.47
N GLY A 106 -1.94 -20.39 -9.40
CA GLY A 106 -1.90 -21.82 -9.11
C GLY A 106 -0.51 -22.37 -8.77
N PRO A 107 -0.43 -23.58 -8.18
CA PRO A 107 0.82 -24.24 -7.87
C PRO A 107 1.64 -24.51 -9.13
N ASN A 108 2.92 -24.15 -9.09
CA ASN A 108 3.85 -24.41 -10.19
C ASN A 108 4.56 -25.76 -9.97
N PRO A 109 4.36 -26.76 -10.83
CA PRO A 109 4.94 -28.10 -10.67
C PRO A 109 6.47 -28.13 -10.78
N ARG A 110 7.12 -27.03 -11.22
CA ARG A 110 8.57 -26.92 -11.34
C ARG A 110 9.27 -26.40 -10.07
N LEU A 111 8.52 -25.97 -9.06
CA LEU A 111 9.06 -25.38 -7.84
C LEU A 111 8.80 -26.31 -6.64
N SER A 112 9.62 -26.19 -5.60
CA SER A 112 9.26 -26.75 -4.29
C SER A 112 7.97 -26.11 -3.80
N ARG A 113 7.25 -26.81 -2.92
CA ARG A 113 6.00 -26.32 -2.36
C ARG A 113 6.16 -24.93 -1.74
N GLU A 114 7.20 -24.74 -0.94
CA GLU A 114 7.47 -23.48 -0.24
C GLU A 114 7.86 -22.37 -1.21
N ALA A 115 8.61 -22.69 -2.27
CA ALA A 115 8.97 -21.72 -3.30
C ALA A 115 7.76 -21.32 -4.15
N ALA A 116 6.86 -22.26 -4.45
CA ALA A 116 5.60 -22.00 -5.15
C ALA A 116 4.68 -21.11 -4.30
N GLU A 117 4.49 -21.44 -3.03
CA GLU A 117 3.65 -20.64 -2.10
C GLU A 117 4.18 -19.21 -1.96
N ARG A 118 5.49 -19.01 -1.79
CA ARG A 118 6.10 -17.67 -1.74
C ARG A 118 5.90 -16.88 -3.04
N LYS A 119 6.00 -17.55 -4.19
CA LYS A 119 5.78 -16.91 -5.48
C LYS A 119 4.33 -16.48 -5.64
N ILE A 120 3.38 -17.35 -5.30
CA ILE A 120 1.94 -17.06 -5.34
C ILE A 120 1.61 -15.89 -4.43
N ASP A 121 2.10 -15.90 -3.18
CA ASP A 121 1.92 -14.81 -2.23
C ASP A 121 2.42 -13.47 -2.79
N LYS A 122 3.64 -13.45 -3.33
CA LYS A 122 4.22 -12.24 -3.94
C LYS A 122 3.43 -11.78 -5.16
N ASP A 123 3.00 -12.69 -6.02
CA ASP A 123 2.24 -12.38 -7.23
C ASP A 123 0.84 -11.82 -6.89
N LEU A 124 0.15 -12.42 -5.91
CA LEU A 124 -1.14 -11.94 -5.40
C LEU A 124 -0.99 -10.57 -4.75
N PHE A 125 -0.04 -10.41 -3.84
CA PHE A 125 0.22 -9.14 -3.15
C PHE A 125 0.45 -7.99 -4.14
N ASN A 126 1.35 -8.19 -5.11
CA ASN A 126 1.66 -7.14 -6.09
C ASN A 126 0.45 -6.81 -6.97
N THR A 127 -0.34 -7.81 -7.36
CA THR A 127 -1.54 -7.58 -8.18
C THR A 127 -2.62 -6.84 -7.38
N ALA A 128 -2.89 -7.25 -6.13
CA ALA A 128 -3.83 -6.57 -5.25
C ALA A 128 -3.38 -5.14 -4.91
N ARG A 129 -2.06 -4.94 -4.72
CA ARG A 129 -1.46 -3.61 -4.54
C ARG A 129 -1.74 -2.72 -5.75
N LEU A 130 -1.48 -3.19 -6.97
CA LEU A 130 -1.74 -2.41 -8.19
C LEU A 130 -3.22 -2.01 -8.32
N VAL A 131 -4.15 -2.92 -8.03
CA VAL A 131 -5.59 -2.61 -8.06
C VAL A 131 -5.95 -1.57 -7.01
N THR A 132 -5.43 -1.70 -5.79
CA THR A 132 -5.70 -0.78 -4.68
C THR A 132 -5.11 0.61 -4.95
N CYS A 133 -3.87 0.68 -5.45
CA CYS A 133 -3.26 1.94 -5.87
C CYS A 133 -4.05 2.57 -7.04
N GLY A 134 -4.53 1.77 -7.99
CA GLY A 134 -5.40 2.24 -9.07
C GLY A 134 -6.70 2.86 -8.56
N LEU A 135 -7.35 2.23 -7.57
CA LEU A 135 -8.52 2.82 -6.89
C LEU A 135 -8.16 4.15 -6.22
N TYR A 136 -7.06 4.20 -5.49
CA TYR A 136 -6.59 5.40 -4.79
C TYR A 136 -6.30 6.57 -5.75
N VAL A 137 -5.62 6.32 -6.87
CA VAL A 137 -5.36 7.31 -7.92
C VAL A 137 -6.67 7.81 -8.54
N ASN A 138 -7.62 6.91 -8.80
CA ASN A 138 -8.94 7.27 -9.33
C ASN A 138 -9.72 8.16 -8.37
N ILE A 139 -9.75 7.82 -7.07
CA ILE A 139 -10.40 8.65 -6.05
C ILE A 139 -9.75 10.04 -5.99
N THR A 140 -8.43 10.10 -6.08
CA THR A 140 -7.68 11.37 -6.05
C THR A 140 -7.98 12.23 -7.27
N SER A 141 -8.03 11.62 -8.46
CA SER A 141 -8.23 12.33 -9.74
C SER A 141 -9.70 12.68 -10.02
N GLN A 142 -10.65 11.86 -9.59
CA GLN A 142 -12.08 12.11 -9.85
C GLN A 142 -12.63 13.19 -8.91
N ASN A 143 -12.10 13.31 -7.69
CA ASN A 143 -12.47 14.40 -6.78
C ASN A 143 -11.97 15.79 -7.26
N THR A 144 -11.03 15.87 -8.20
CA THR A 144 -10.56 17.14 -8.78
C THR A 144 -11.30 17.55 -10.05
N GLN A 145 -12.07 16.65 -10.69
CA GLN A 145 -12.87 16.96 -11.88
C GLN A 145 -14.28 17.51 -11.58
N GLY A 146 -14.58 17.79 -10.31
CA GLY A 146 -15.80 18.50 -9.92
C GLY A 146 -15.68 20.01 -10.08
N ARG A 147 -15.82 20.52 -11.32
CA ARG A 147 -16.25 21.88 -11.76
C ARG A 147 -15.49 22.34 -13.01
N SER A 148 -15.92 21.89 -14.18
CA SER A 148 -15.79 22.70 -15.40
C SER A 148 -16.92 22.33 -16.37
N SER A 149 -18.12 22.73 -16.00
CA SER A 149 -19.29 22.81 -16.87
C SER A 149 -20.22 23.88 -16.30
N ILE A 150 -19.88 25.12 -16.63
CA ILE A 150 -20.80 26.26 -16.74
C ILE A 150 -20.62 26.79 -18.16
#